data_AF-A0A497KHC5-F1
#
_entry.id   AF-A0A497KHC5-F1
#
_cell.length_a   1.000
_cell.length_b   1.000
_cell.length_c   1.000
_cell.angle_alpha   90.00
_cell.angle_beta   90.00
_cell.angle_gamma   90.00
#
_symmetry.space_group_name_H-M   'P 1'
#
loop_
_entity.id
_entity.type
_entity.pdbx_description
1 polymer ?
#
loop_
_entity_poly.entity_id
_entity_poly.type
_entity_poly.pdbx_seq_one_letter_code
_entity_poly.pdbx_strand_id
1 'polypeptide(L)'
;MKKLAVVEGGSIAGIVSLTDIANRHPELVESLKNRNSGVSDDIFELLNLSEGQHLEFKSSLRYDYNTKQVNQCLEKVVLKTICAFLNAEGGTLLIGLSDEKDVVGIENDYRVIRNQNQDGFENHLLGLVSNCIGNYYLQYISVRFHNVLGKDLCQVNIQSCPKPAFLNNGDKQEFFVRTGNNSRPFAISEASDYIREHWR
;
A
#
# COMPACT_ATOMS: atom_id res chain seq x y z
N MET A 1 5.08 -6.38 16.87
CA MET A 1 4.02 -7.25 17.42
C MET A 1 2.97 -7.44 16.34
N LYS A 2 2.44 -8.66 16.12
CA LYS A 2 1.33 -8.84 15.17
C LYS A 2 0.05 -8.29 15.83
N LYS A 3 -0.79 -7.57 15.10
CA LYS A 3 -2.10 -7.10 15.54
C LYS A 3 -3.19 -7.76 14.68
N LEU A 4 -4.35 -8.02 15.27
CA LEU A 4 -5.50 -8.65 14.63
C LEU A 4 -6.71 -7.71 14.72
N ALA A 5 -7.40 -7.50 13.61
CA ALA A 5 -8.73 -6.91 13.60
C ALA A 5 -9.76 -7.92 14.15
N VAL A 6 -10.49 -7.50 15.16
CA VAL A 6 -11.62 -8.24 15.75
C VAL A 6 -12.89 -7.76 15.06
N VAL A 7 -13.59 -8.69 14.42
CA VAL A 7 -14.84 -8.43 13.72
C VAL A 7 -16.01 -8.94 14.57
N GLU A 8 -17.00 -8.10 14.82
CA GLU A 8 -18.25 -8.43 15.50
C GLU A 8 -19.42 -7.97 14.62
N GLY A 9 -20.34 -8.89 14.28
CA GLY A 9 -21.51 -8.57 13.44
C GLY A 9 -21.18 -8.05 12.03
N GLY A 10 -20.00 -8.34 11.49
CA GLY A 10 -19.55 -7.87 10.17
C GLY A 10 -18.90 -6.49 10.17
N SER A 11 -18.62 -5.90 11.34
CA SER A 11 -17.88 -4.64 11.50
C SER A 11 -16.70 -4.81 12.45
N ILE A 12 -15.66 -3.97 12.32
CA ILE A 12 -14.52 -4.03 13.24
C ILE A 12 -14.95 -3.49 14.60
N ALA A 13 -14.87 -4.35 15.62
CA ALA A 13 -15.05 -3.99 17.02
C ALA A 13 -13.75 -3.41 17.63
N GLY A 14 -12.59 -3.81 17.10
CA GLY A 14 -11.30 -3.26 17.52
C GLY A 14 -10.11 -3.94 16.86
N ILE A 15 -8.90 -3.44 17.13
CA ILE A 15 -7.65 -4.10 16.76
C ILE A 15 -6.95 -4.48 18.06
N VAL A 16 -6.59 -5.75 18.20
CA VAL A 16 -5.95 -6.30 19.41
C VAL A 16 -4.59 -6.89 19.09
N SER A 17 -3.67 -6.84 20.05
CA SER A 17 -2.37 -7.48 19.90
C SER A 17 -2.53 -9.00 19.86
N LEU A 18 -1.88 -9.64 18.89
CA LEU A 18 -1.82 -11.09 18.78
C LEU A 18 -1.14 -11.71 20.00
N THR A 19 -0.23 -10.96 20.66
CA THR A 19 0.36 -11.33 21.94
C THR A 19 -0.68 -11.33 23.08
N ASP A 20 -1.60 -10.36 23.08
CA ASP A 20 -2.67 -10.28 24.09
C ASP A 20 -3.69 -11.42 23.90
N ILE A 21 -4.01 -11.76 22.65
CA ILE A 21 -4.83 -12.93 22.33
C ILE A 21 -4.09 -14.21 22.74
N ALA A 22 -2.83 -14.39 22.32
CA ALA A 22 -2.05 -15.59 22.62
C ALA A 22 -1.93 -15.85 24.13
N ASN A 23 -1.82 -14.78 24.92
CA ASN A 23 -1.76 -14.86 26.38
C ASN A 23 -3.10 -15.26 27.01
N ARG A 24 -4.24 -14.91 26.39
CA ARG A 24 -5.58 -15.19 26.94
C ARG A 24 -6.22 -16.47 26.37
N HIS A 25 -5.94 -16.77 25.10
CA HIS A 25 -6.57 -17.82 24.29
C HIS A 25 -5.56 -18.40 23.27
N PRO A 26 -4.57 -19.19 23.74
CA PRO A 26 -3.51 -19.74 22.87
C PRO A 26 -4.03 -20.66 21.76
N GLU A 27 -5.15 -21.35 21.97
CA GLU A 27 -5.81 -22.25 21.01
C GLU A 27 -6.28 -21.55 19.71
N LEU A 28 -6.59 -20.25 19.77
CA LEU A 28 -7.03 -19.49 18.59
C LEU A 28 -5.85 -19.18 17.65
N VAL A 29 -4.63 -19.12 18.17
CA VAL A 29 -3.42 -18.78 17.41
C VAL A 29 -3.01 -19.92 16.48
N GLU A 30 -3.26 -21.16 16.89
CA GLU A 30 -2.93 -22.37 16.12
C GLU A 30 -3.84 -22.52 14.89
N SER A 31 -5.11 -22.11 15.02
CA SER A 31 -6.11 -22.11 13.96
C SER A 31 -5.81 -21.12 12.82
N LEU A 32 -5.13 -20.01 13.13
CA LEU A 32 -4.82 -18.94 12.18
C LEU A 32 -3.58 -19.21 11.31
N LYS A 33 -2.67 -20.09 11.76
CA LYS A 33 -1.43 -20.41 11.04
C LYS A 33 -1.64 -21.18 9.73
N ASN A 34 -2.83 -21.73 9.50
CA ASN A 34 -3.12 -22.65 8.39
C ASN A 34 -3.83 -22.02 7.18
N ARG A 35 -3.88 -20.68 7.06
CA ARG A 35 -4.41 -20.03 5.85
C ARG A 35 -3.29 -19.34 5.09
N ASN A 36 -2.87 -19.95 3.97
CA ASN A 36 -1.85 -19.40 3.09
C ASN A 36 -2.49 -18.90 1.77
N SER A 37 -2.05 -17.69 1.40
CA SER A 37 -1.79 -17.19 0.05
C SER A 37 -2.96 -17.03 -0.94
N GLY A 38 -3.61 -15.87 -0.84
CA GLY A 38 -4.34 -15.24 -1.94
C GLY A 38 -4.50 -13.75 -1.63
N VAL A 39 -4.44 -12.88 -2.63
CA VAL A 39 -4.81 -11.47 -2.47
C VAL A 39 -6.30 -11.46 -2.08
N SER A 40 -6.58 -11.17 -0.82
CA SER A 40 -7.94 -11.08 -0.32
C SER A 40 -8.52 -9.73 -0.66
N ASP A 41 -9.73 -9.71 -1.22
CA ASP A 41 -10.52 -8.50 -1.40
C ASP A 41 -11.13 -8.01 -0.06
N ASP A 42 -11.05 -8.82 1.00
CA ASP A 42 -11.53 -8.45 2.33
C ASP A 42 -10.48 -7.61 3.07
N ILE A 43 -10.82 -6.34 3.32
CA ILE A 43 -9.98 -5.42 4.07
C ILE A 43 -9.60 -5.97 5.45
N PHE A 44 -10.45 -6.79 6.08
CA PHE A 44 -10.17 -7.38 7.38
C PHE A 44 -9.08 -8.44 7.32
N GLU A 45 -9.02 -9.22 6.25
CA GLU A 45 -7.93 -10.17 6.04
C GLU A 45 -6.62 -9.41 5.78
N LEU A 46 -6.65 -8.36 4.96
CA LEU A 46 -5.47 -7.54 4.68
C LEU A 46 -4.88 -6.88 5.94
N LEU A 47 -5.72 -6.39 6.85
CA LEU A 47 -5.27 -5.80 8.12
C LEU A 47 -4.57 -6.82 9.04
N ASN A 48 -4.90 -8.09 8.91
CA ASN A 48 -4.28 -9.18 9.68
C ASN A 48 -2.95 -9.66 9.09
N LEU A 49 -2.70 -9.37 7.81
CA LEU A 49 -1.45 -9.72 7.13
C LEU A 49 -0.31 -8.77 7.51
N SER A 50 0.93 -9.25 7.37
CA SER A 50 2.12 -8.40 7.47
C SER A 50 2.53 -7.89 6.09
N GLU A 51 3.25 -6.77 6.07
CA GLU A 51 3.93 -6.31 4.86
C GLU A 51 4.82 -7.40 4.28
N GLY A 52 4.91 -7.43 2.96
CA GLY A 52 5.63 -8.48 2.26
C GLY A 52 5.69 -8.23 0.75
N GLN A 53 5.83 -9.31 -0.02
CA GLN A 53 6.00 -9.23 -1.47
C GLN A 53 4.82 -8.59 -2.20
N HIS A 54 3.60 -8.70 -1.67
CA HIS A 54 2.37 -8.22 -2.34
C HIS A 54 1.54 -7.28 -1.46
N LEU A 55 2.05 -6.86 -0.30
CA LEU A 55 1.33 -5.99 0.61
C LEU A 55 2.28 -4.97 1.22
N GLU A 56 1.92 -3.70 1.16
CA GLU A 56 2.63 -2.57 1.76
C GLU A 56 1.65 -1.69 2.51
N PHE A 57 2.05 -1.19 3.69
CA PHE A 57 1.29 -0.21 4.45
C PHE A 57 1.97 1.15 4.44
N LYS A 58 1.15 2.21 4.40
CA LYS A 58 1.59 3.60 4.54
C LYS A 58 0.62 4.35 5.43
N SER A 59 1.12 5.28 6.24
CA SER A 59 0.29 6.10 7.11
C SER A 59 -0.58 7.10 6.34
N SER A 60 -0.04 7.63 5.25
CA SER A 60 -0.61 8.76 4.51
C SER A 60 -0.02 8.82 3.11
N LEU A 61 -0.65 9.63 2.25
CA LEU A 61 -0.13 9.93 0.92
C LEU A 61 0.89 11.06 0.94
N ARG A 62 0.59 12.15 1.66
CA ARG A 62 1.40 13.37 1.67
C ARG A 62 1.43 14.10 3.01
N TYR A 63 0.55 13.77 3.96
CA TYR A 63 0.54 14.37 5.29
C TYR A 63 1.56 13.71 6.22
N ASP A 64 2.52 14.48 6.71
CA ASP A 64 3.53 14.00 7.66
C ASP A 64 3.05 14.20 9.10
N TYR A 65 2.88 13.10 9.84
CA TYR A 65 2.39 13.14 11.23
C TYR A 65 3.41 13.72 12.23
N ASN A 66 4.71 13.68 11.91
CA ASN A 66 5.76 14.22 12.77
C ASN A 66 5.84 15.75 12.63
N THR A 67 5.87 16.23 11.39
CA THR A 67 6.00 17.67 11.09
C THR A 67 4.67 18.40 11.00
N LYS A 68 3.56 17.64 10.97
CA LYS A 68 2.16 18.11 10.84
C LYS A 68 1.91 18.95 9.59
N GLN A 69 2.63 18.68 8.51
CA GLN A 69 2.63 19.46 7.28
C GLN A 69 2.64 18.55 6.05
N VAL A 70 2.40 19.16 4.88
CA VAL A 70 2.54 18.47 3.59
C VAL A 70 4.01 18.13 3.34
N ASN A 71 4.28 16.88 2.99
CA ASN A 71 5.60 16.37 2.68
C ASN A 71 5.59 15.61 1.34
N GLN A 72 6.15 16.24 0.30
CA GLN A 72 6.26 15.66 -1.04
C GLN A 72 7.15 14.40 -1.09
N CYS A 73 8.04 14.21 -0.11
CA CYS A 73 8.83 12.98 -0.05
C CYS A 73 7.94 11.76 0.23
N LEU A 74 6.82 11.91 0.96
CA LEU A 74 5.87 10.82 1.18
C LEU A 74 5.17 10.40 -0.12
N GLU A 75 4.80 11.37 -0.96
CA GLU A 75 4.21 11.09 -2.29
C GLU A 75 5.19 10.23 -3.13
N LYS A 76 6.48 10.58 -3.11
CA LYS A 76 7.52 9.80 -3.79
C LYS A 76 7.65 8.38 -3.23
N VAL A 77 7.54 8.19 -1.92
CA VAL A 77 7.59 6.86 -1.30
C VAL A 77 6.42 6.00 -1.77
N VAL A 78 5.20 6.55 -1.79
CA VAL A 78 4.00 5.88 -2.34
C VAL A 78 4.21 5.51 -3.81
N LEU A 79 4.67 6.44 -4.64
CA LEU A 79 4.90 6.22 -6.07
C LEU A 79 5.98 5.16 -6.34
N LYS A 80 7.03 5.11 -5.52
CA LYS A 80 8.06 4.05 -5.59
C LYS A 80 7.45 2.67 -5.37
N THR A 81 6.56 2.53 -4.39
CA THR A 81 5.85 1.27 -4.14
C THR A 81 4.95 0.89 -5.30
N ILE A 82 4.17 1.83 -5.84
CA ILE A 82 3.31 1.57 -7.01
C ILE A 82 4.17 1.12 -8.21
N CYS A 83 5.26 1.84 -8.51
CA CYS A 83 6.19 1.49 -9.58
C CYS A 83 6.82 0.10 -9.38
N ALA A 84 7.24 -0.22 -8.14
CA ALA A 84 7.81 -1.51 -7.81
C ALA A 84 6.82 -2.67 -7.98
N PHE A 85 5.54 -2.47 -7.64
CA PHE A 85 4.50 -3.48 -7.85
C PHE A 85 4.15 -3.67 -9.33
N LEU A 86 4.07 -2.58 -10.11
CA LEU A 86 3.85 -2.65 -11.57
C LEU A 86 4.92 -3.49 -12.28
N ASN A 87 6.18 -3.39 -11.81
CA ASN A 87 7.34 -4.11 -12.36
C ASN A 87 7.56 -5.52 -11.80
N ALA A 88 6.72 -5.96 -10.87
CA ALA A 88 6.79 -7.26 -10.24
C ALA A 88 5.46 -8.01 -10.48
N GLU A 89 5.08 -8.88 -9.55
CA GLU A 89 3.86 -9.69 -9.62
C GLU A 89 2.58 -8.91 -9.24
N GLY A 90 2.65 -7.58 -9.15
CA GLY A 90 1.58 -6.76 -8.58
C GLY A 90 1.54 -6.82 -7.04
N GLY A 91 0.50 -6.22 -6.47
CA GLY A 91 0.28 -6.18 -5.03
C GLY A 91 -0.77 -5.15 -4.61
N THR A 92 -0.93 -5.04 -3.30
CA THR A 92 -1.86 -4.09 -2.66
C THR A 92 -1.08 -3.13 -1.78
N LEU A 93 -1.38 -1.85 -1.92
CA LEU A 93 -0.91 -0.78 -1.04
C LEU A 93 -2.09 -0.27 -0.22
N LEU A 94 -2.02 -0.39 1.11
CA LEU A 94 -2.99 0.23 2.01
C LEU A 94 -2.42 1.52 2.60
N ILE A 95 -3.18 2.61 2.50
CA ILE A 95 -2.85 3.93 3.02
C ILE A 95 -3.84 4.28 4.14
N GLY A 96 -3.33 4.81 5.25
CA GLY A 96 -4.09 5.13 6.46
C GLY A 96 -3.73 4.23 7.66
N LEU A 97 -2.61 3.51 7.61
CA LEU A 97 -2.11 2.63 8.67
C LEU A 97 -0.72 3.07 9.14
N SER A 98 -0.52 3.20 10.46
CA SER A 98 0.82 3.47 11.01
C SER A 98 1.76 2.28 10.82
N ASP A 99 3.05 2.48 11.11
CA ASP A 99 4.05 1.40 11.11
C ASP A 99 3.71 0.30 12.13
N GLU A 100 3.02 0.65 13.22
CA GLU A 100 2.47 -0.27 14.22
C GLU A 100 1.12 -0.88 13.82
N LYS A 101 0.66 -0.63 12.58
CA LYS A 101 -0.65 -1.03 12.03
C LYS A 101 -1.85 -0.45 12.78
N ASP A 102 -1.70 0.71 13.40
CA ASP A 102 -2.84 1.42 13.95
C ASP A 102 -3.59 2.14 12.83
N VAL A 103 -4.92 2.10 12.89
CA VAL A 103 -5.79 2.80 11.93
C VAL A 103 -5.71 4.29 12.21
N VAL A 104 -4.90 4.99 11.41
CA VAL A 104 -4.69 6.43 11.53
C VAL A 104 -5.65 7.22 10.64
N GLY A 105 -6.06 6.64 9.52
CA GLY A 105 -6.97 7.25 8.53
C GLY A 105 -6.29 8.24 7.59
N ILE A 106 -6.93 8.57 6.47
CA ILE A 106 -6.42 9.51 5.45
C ILE A 106 -7.08 10.89 5.50
N GLU A 107 -7.82 11.21 6.56
CA GLU A 107 -8.54 12.49 6.69
C GLU A 107 -7.59 13.69 6.72
N ASN A 108 -6.36 13.51 7.24
CA ASN A 108 -5.35 14.57 7.20
C ASN A 108 -4.86 14.85 5.77
N ASP A 109 -4.82 13.83 4.89
CA ASP A 109 -4.53 14.03 3.47
C ASP A 109 -5.67 14.79 2.78
N TYR A 110 -6.94 14.52 3.12
CA TYR A 110 -8.10 15.26 2.57
C TYR A 110 -7.98 16.77 2.80
N ARG A 111 -7.50 17.19 3.96
CA ARG A 111 -7.41 18.62 4.34
C ARG A 111 -6.41 19.40 3.49
N VAL A 112 -5.46 18.71 2.85
CA VAL A 112 -4.35 19.32 2.11
C VAL A 112 -4.43 19.11 0.60
N ILE A 113 -5.53 18.55 0.11
CA ILE A 113 -5.85 18.41 -1.31
C ILE A 113 -7.02 19.33 -1.68
N ARG A 114 -7.20 19.58 -2.97
CA ARG A 114 -8.17 20.56 -3.47
C ARG A 114 -9.62 20.18 -3.11
N ASN A 115 -10.01 18.95 -3.42
CA ASN A 115 -11.31 18.39 -3.07
C ASN A 115 -11.12 17.56 -1.80
N GLN A 116 -11.64 18.01 -0.67
CA GLN A 116 -11.32 17.45 0.65
C GLN A 116 -12.17 16.21 0.96
N ASN A 117 -12.14 15.22 0.06
CA ASN A 117 -12.93 13.99 0.14
C ASN A 117 -12.23 12.83 -0.60
N GLN A 118 -12.87 11.65 -0.59
CA GLN A 118 -12.40 10.43 -1.26
C GLN A 118 -12.07 10.67 -2.74
N ASP A 119 -13.01 11.24 -3.51
CA ASP A 119 -12.82 11.55 -4.94
C ASP A 119 -11.60 12.45 -5.18
N GLY A 120 -11.41 13.46 -4.33
CA GLY A 120 -10.27 14.35 -4.41
C GLY A 120 -8.95 13.64 -4.16
N PHE A 121 -8.93 12.74 -3.18
CA PHE A 121 -7.74 11.96 -2.86
C PHE A 121 -7.38 11.01 -3.99
N GLU A 122 -8.38 10.30 -4.53
CA GLU A 122 -8.20 9.40 -5.67
C GLU A 122 -7.66 10.17 -6.89
N ASN A 123 -8.27 11.30 -7.23
CA ASN A 123 -7.82 12.15 -8.32
C ASN A 123 -6.37 12.65 -8.11
N HIS A 124 -6.02 13.02 -6.87
CA HIS A 124 -4.64 13.45 -6.56
C HIS A 124 -3.66 12.28 -6.72
N LEU A 125 -3.97 11.11 -6.17
CA LEU A 125 -3.13 9.91 -6.29
C LEU A 125 -2.95 9.47 -7.74
N LEU A 126 -4.03 9.35 -8.51
CA LEU A 126 -3.97 8.95 -9.92
C LEU A 126 -3.28 10.04 -10.77
N GLY A 127 -3.44 11.31 -10.42
CA GLY A 127 -2.70 12.42 -11.02
C GLY A 127 -1.19 12.31 -10.78
N LEU A 128 -0.77 11.94 -9.56
CA LEU A 128 0.65 11.69 -9.27
C LEU A 128 1.19 10.52 -10.10
N VAL A 129 0.45 9.40 -10.20
CA VAL A 129 0.84 8.26 -11.04
C VAL A 129 0.94 8.66 -12.51
N SER A 130 -0.06 9.38 -13.02
CA SER A 130 -0.09 9.90 -14.39
C SER A 130 1.15 10.75 -14.71
N ASN A 131 1.49 11.70 -13.83
CA ASN A 131 2.57 12.65 -14.03
C ASN A 131 3.96 12.03 -13.84
N CYS A 132 4.12 11.13 -12.87
CA CYS A 132 5.42 10.60 -12.48
C CYS A 132 5.75 9.23 -13.08
N ILE A 133 4.76 8.42 -13.47
CA ILE A 133 4.98 7.07 -14.01
C ILE A 133 4.44 7.00 -15.44
N GLY A 134 3.24 7.52 -15.68
CA GLY A 134 2.64 7.66 -17.01
C GLY A 134 1.22 7.11 -17.12
N ASN A 135 0.45 7.70 -18.03
CA ASN A 135 -0.97 7.36 -18.24
C ASN A 135 -1.24 5.90 -18.61
N TYR A 136 -0.30 5.25 -19.29
CA TYR A 136 -0.47 3.84 -19.69
C TYR A 136 -0.66 2.92 -18.49
N TYR A 137 -0.06 3.23 -17.34
CA TYR A 137 -0.07 2.36 -16.17
C TYR A 137 -1.35 2.44 -15.35
N LEU A 138 -2.15 3.49 -15.55
CA LEU A 138 -3.40 3.70 -14.80
C LEU A 138 -4.40 2.54 -14.97
N GLN A 139 -4.40 1.87 -16.12
CA GLN A 139 -5.27 0.72 -16.37
C GLN A 139 -4.95 -0.51 -15.50
N TYR A 140 -3.76 -0.56 -14.89
CA TYR A 140 -3.32 -1.63 -14.00
C TYR A 140 -3.48 -1.25 -12.52
N ILE A 141 -4.12 -0.12 -12.23
CA ILE A 141 -4.28 0.43 -10.88
C ILE A 141 -5.77 0.66 -10.64
N SER A 142 -6.28 0.13 -9.54
CA SER A 142 -7.63 0.43 -9.06
C SER A 142 -7.58 0.91 -7.61
N VAL A 143 -8.41 1.88 -7.28
CA VAL A 143 -8.50 2.48 -5.95
C VAL A 143 -9.85 2.12 -5.34
N ARG A 144 -9.84 1.75 -4.06
CA ARG A 144 -11.04 1.53 -3.25
C ARG A 144 -10.85 2.21 -1.89
N PHE A 145 -11.96 2.64 -1.30
CA PHE A 145 -11.97 3.21 0.04
C PHE A 145 -12.75 2.30 0.99
N HIS A 146 -12.25 2.18 2.21
CA HIS A 146 -12.88 1.40 3.27
C HIS A 146 -13.00 2.25 4.51
N ASN A 147 -14.17 2.22 5.16
CA ASN A 147 -14.33 2.84 6.47
C ASN A 147 -14.09 1.80 7.56
N VAL A 148 -13.06 2.04 8.37
CA VAL A 148 -12.63 1.16 9.46
C VAL A 148 -12.52 1.99 10.72
N LEU A 149 -13.26 1.62 11.77
CA LEU A 149 -13.28 2.34 13.05
C LEU A 149 -13.59 3.84 12.89
N GLY A 150 -14.48 4.19 11.95
CA GLY A 150 -14.86 5.56 11.64
C GLY A 150 -13.79 6.36 10.88
N LYS A 151 -12.74 5.70 10.37
CA LYS A 151 -11.68 6.32 9.57
C LYS A 151 -11.59 5.71 8.19
N ASP A 152 -11.26 6.53 7.21
CA ASP A 152 -11.10 6.09 5.83
C ASP A 152 -9.69 5.55 5.59
N LEU A 153 -9.64 4.35 5.00
CA LEU A 153 -8.43 3.72 4.47
C LEU A 153 -8.53 3.70 2.94
N CYS A 154 -7.42 3.98 2.26
CA CYS A 154 -7.33 3.83 0.82
C CYS A 154 -6.59 2.54 0.48
N GLN A 155 -7.26 1.65 -0.27
CA GLN A 155 -6.67 0.48 -0.87
C GLN A 155 -6.37 0.76 -2.33
N VAL A 156 -5.10 0.61 -2.71
CA VAL A 156 -4.66 0.65 -4.10
C VAL A 156 -4.29 -0.78 -4.49
N ASN A 157 -4.98 -1.32 -5.49
CA ASN A 157 -4.66 -2.62 -6.07
C ASN A 157 -3.88 -2.39 -7.37
N ILE A 158 -2.68 -2.96 -7.46
CA ILE A 158 -1.75 -2.80 -8.56
C ILE A 158 -1.52 -4.17 -9.21
N GLN A 159 -1.82 -4.28 -10.50
CA GLN A 159 -1.54 -5.46 -11.29
C GLN A 159 -0.13 -5.40 -11.89
N SER A 160 0.46 -6.58 -12.13
CA SER A 160 1.68 -6.69 -12.93
C SER A 160 1.44 -6.11 -14.33
N CYS A 161 2.35 -5.27 -14.79
CA CYS A 161 2.26 -4.62 -16.10
C CYS A 161 2.97 -5.47 -17.16
N PRO A 162 2.50 -5.56 -18.42
CA PRO A 162 3.20 -6.26 -19.50
C PRO A 162 4.40 -5.48 -20.06
N LYS A 163 4.80 -4.36 -19.45
CA LYS A 163 5.98 -3.58 -19.83
C LYS A 163 6.57 -2.84 -18.62
N PRO A 164 7.85 -2.48 -18.65
CA PRO A 164 8.51 -1.84 -17.52
C PRO A 164 8.01 -0.41 -17.26
N ALA A 165 7.61 -0.15 -16.03
CA ALA A 165 7.30 1.16 -15.48
C ALA A 165 8.56 1.84 -14.92
N PHE A 166 8.69 3.14 -15.16
CA PHE A 166 9.76 3.96 -14.62
C PHE A 166 9.15 5.10 -13.82
N LEU A 167 9.80 5.48 -12.71
CA LEU A 167 9.44 6.66 -11.94
C LEU A 167 10.28 7.84 -12.39
N ASN A 168 9.64 8.89 -12.90
CA ASN A 168 10.27 10.15 -13.27
C ASN A 168 10.44 11.03 -12.03
N ASN A 169 11.69 11.42 -11.75
CA ASN A 169 12.07 12.27 -10.64
C ASN A 169 12.93 13.42 -11.16
N GLY A 170 12.26 14.44 -11.71
CA GLY A 170 12.91 15.49 -12.49
C GLY A 170 13.46 14.90 -13.80
N ASP A 171 14.75 15.12 -14.06
CA ASP A 171 15.42 14.65 -15.28
C ASP A 171 15.88 13.18 -15.20
N LYS A 172 15.66 12.51 -14.06
CA LYS A 172 16.07 11.12 -13.85
C LYS A 172 14.88 10.17 -13.94
N GLN A 173 15.09 9.06 -14.65
CA GLN A 173 14.18 7.92 -14.64
C GLN A 173 14.76 6.84 -13.73
N GLU A 174 13.98 6.43 -12.75
CA GLU A 174 14.36 5.41 -11.77
C GLU A 174 13.51 4.15 -11.98
N PHE A 175 14.17 2.99 -12.03
CA PHE A 175 13.50 1.69 -12.14
C PHE A 175 13.45 1.02 -10.77
N PHE A 176 12.26 0.68 -10.31
CA PHE A 176 12.04 0.03 -9.02
C PHE A 176 11.40 -1.34 -9.22
N VAL A 177 11.86 -2.33 -8.47
CA VAL A 177 11.28 -3.68 -8.45
C VAL A 177 11.03 -4.11 -7.01
N ARG A 178 9.91 -4.80 -6.77
CA ARG A 178 9.60 -5.36 -5.46
C ARG A 178 10.42 -6.63 -5.21
N THR A 179 11.23 -6.62 -4.15
CA THR A 179 12.02 -7.79 -3.70
C THR A 179 11.86 -7.98 -2.19
N GLY A 180 11.16 -9.04 -1.79
CA GLY A 180 10.69 -9.22 -0.42
C GLY A 180 9.75 -8.08 -0.02
N ASN A 181 10.04 -7.43 1.12
CA ASN A 181 9.28 -6.28 1.60
C ASN A 181 9.87 -4.92 1.18
N ASN A 182 10.76 -4.87 0.19
CA ASN A 182 11.44 -3.64 -0.22
C ASN A 182 11.20 -3.30 -1.69
N SER A 183 11.00 -2.01 -1.95
CA SER A 183 11.00 -1.41 -3.29
C SER A 183 12.42 -0.98 -3.64
N ARG A 184 13.19 -1.86 -4.29
CA ARG A 184 14.63 -1.63 -4.55
C ARG A 184 14.83 -0.86 -5.84
N PRO A 185 15.64 0.23 -5.84
CA PRO A 185 16.12 0.83 -7.08
C PRO A 185 17.10 -0.12 -7.75
N PHE A 186 16.97 -0.31 -9.06
CA PHE A 186 17.93 -1.06 -9.86
C PHE A 186 18.83 -0.08 -10.60
N ALA A 187 20.13 -0.37 -10.66
CA ALA A 187 21.03 0.34 -11.57
C ALA A 187 20.63 0.06 -13.03
N ILE A 188 21.08 0.89 -13.97
CA ILE A 188 20.71 0.77 -15.39
C ILE A 188 21.01 -0.63 -15.96
N SER A 189 22.17 -1.20 -15.61
CA SER A 189 22.57 -2.54 -16.04
C SER A 189 21.64 -3.62 -15.48
N GLU A 190 21.35 -3.57 -14.17
CA GLU A 190 20.45 -4.52 -13.51
C GLU A 190 19.03 -4.42 -14.06
N ALA A 191 18.55 -3.20 -14.30
CA ALA A 191 17.24 -2.95 -14.89
C ALA A 191 17.17 -3.53 -16.32
N SER A 192 18.19 -3.33 -17.15
CA SER A 192 18.23 -3.89 -18.50
C SER A 192 18.20 -5.42 -18.50
N ASP A 193 18.92 -6.06 -17.59
CA ASP A 193 18.95 -7.51 -17.48
C ASP A 193 17.60 -8.06 -16.99
N TYR A 194 17.05 -7.45 -15.93
CA TYR A 194 15.74 -7.79 -15.41
C TYR A 194 14.63 -7.65 -16.46
N ILE A 195 14.61 -6.53 -17.20
CA ILE A 195 13.58 -6.27 -18.22
C ILE A 195 13.59 -7.34 -19.30
N ARG A 196 14.78 -7.74 -19.75
CA ARG A 196 14.95 -8.77 -20.79
C ARG A 196 14.52 -10.15 -20.33
N GLU A 197 14.62 -10.45 -19.03
CA GLU A 197 14.26 -11.75 -18.48
C GLU A 197 12.78 -11.83 -18.10
N HIS A 198 12.21 -10.75 -17.56
CA HIS A 198 10.85 -10.72 -17.01
C HIS A 198 9.76 -10.59 -18.09
N TRP A 199 10.01 -9.84 -19.17
CA TRP A 199 9.01 -9.58 -20.24
C TRP A 199 9.36 -10.23 -21.58
N ARG A 200 9.93 -11.44 -21.51
CA ARG A 200 10.33 -12.21 -22.69
C ARG A 200 9.17 -12.87 -23.42
#